data_AF-A0AAE4K3R3-F1
#
_entry.id   AF-A0AAE4K3R3-F1
#
_cell.length_a   1.000
_cell.length_b   1.000
_cell.length_c   1.000
_cell.angle_alpha   90.00
_cell.angle_beta   90.00
_cell.angle_gamma   90.00
#
_symmetry.space_group_name_H-M   'P 1'
#
loop_
_entity.id
_entity.type
_entity.pdbx_description
1 polymer ?
#
loop_
_entity_poly.entity_id
_entity_poly.type
_entity_poly.pdbx_seq_one_letter_code
_entity_poly.pdbx_strand_id
1 'polypeptide(L)'
;MQKKVFIKTFGCQMNEYDSDKMADVLHVAEGLVKTDRPEEADVILLNTCSIREKAQEKVFSDLGRLRALKKDKPDLLIGVGGCVASQEGDAIIKRAPFVDMVFGPQTLHRLPQMISERRYSGRPQVDISFPEIEKFDHLPPARVEGATAYVSIMEGCSKYCSYCVVPYTRGEEVSRRFEDVLTEVAGLADQGVKEIMLLGQNVNAYRGVMEDGEIADFALLIEYIAELPGIERIRFVTSHPKEFSQRLIDTYAKVPKLCNHLYLPAQHGSDRTLAAMKRGYTALEYKSVIRRMRKVRPDITVQSDFIVGFPGETEEDFEALMKLVADVGFDNSFSFIFSPRPGTPAASLADDTPQEVKLARLQRLQAALNENAAKISAAQVGTVQKVLVEGISKRREHELQGRTESNRVVNFDGGPNGQRLIGEILEVRVTEAFPFSLRGEIVTRH
;
A
#
# COMPACT_ATOMS: atom_id res chain seq x y z
N MET A 1 -23.07 13.32 -24.43
CA MET A 1 -21.81 13.65 -23.71
C MET A 1 -21.25 12.38 -23.14
N GLN A 2 -19.92 12.22 -23.15
CA GLN A 2 -19.27 11.08 -22.51
C GLN A 2 -19.48 11.16 -20.99
N LYS A 3 -19.94 10.07 -20.37
CA LYS A 3 -20.18 10.04 -18.92
C LYS A 3 -18.86 10.04 -18.17
N LYS A 4 -18.84 10.66 -16.99
CA LYS A 4 -17.63 10.82 -16.19
C LYS A 4 -17.75 10.22 -14.80
N VAL A 5 -16.64 9.66 -14.29
CA VAL A 5 -16.50 9.19 -12.91
C VAL A 5 -15.45 10.02 -12.18
N PHE A 6 -15.78 10.49 -10.97
CA PHE A 6 -14.83 11.09 -10.04
C PHE A 6 -14.61 10.13 -8.88
N ILE A 7 -13.37 9.73 -8.64
CA ILE A 7 -13.01 8.81 -7.56
C ILE A 7 -12.11 9.56 -6.58
N LYS A 8 -12.58 9.71 -5.34
CA LYS A 8 -11.77 10.23 -4.25
C LYS A 8 -11.19 9.07 -3.46
N THR A 9 -9.92 8.77 -3.71
CA THR A 9 -9.20 7.74 -2.97
C THR A 9 -8.74 8.26 -1.60
N PHE A 10 -8.91 7.43 -0.57
CA PHE A 10 -8.33 7.64 0.75
C PHE A 10 -7.43 6.46 1.11
N GLY A 11 -6.35 6.72 1.83
CA GLY A 11 -5.65 5.67 2.57
C GLY A 11 -4.32 5.23 1.95
N CYS A 12 -4.30 4.00 1.44
CA CYS A 12 -3.09 3.23 1.11
C CYS A 12 -3.03 2.82 -0.37
N GLN A 13 -1.92 2.20 -0.76
CA GLN A 13 -1.66 1.71 -2.12
C GLN A 13 -2.71 0.70 -2.61
N MET A 14 -3.26 -0.11 -1.71
CA MET A 14 -4.36 -1.01 -2.05
C MET A 14 -5.62 -0.25 -2.44
N ASN A 15 -5.90 0.89 -1.79
CA ASN A 15 -7.03 1.73 -2.18
C ASN A 15 -6.78 2.46 -3.52
N GLU A 16 -5.55 2.86 -3.83
CA GLU A 16 -5.23 3.39 -5.16
C GLU A 16 -5.44 2.32 -6.24
N TYR A 17 -4.93 1.11 -6.02
CA TYR A 17 -5.18 -0.05 -6.90
C TYR A 17 -6.68 -0.33 -7.05
N ASP A 18 -7.43 -0.41 -5.94
CA ASP A 18 -8.87 -0.64 -5.96
C ASP A 18 -9.60 0.48 -6.75
N SER A 19 -9.19 1.74 -6.61
CA SER A 19 -9.76 2.88 -7.35
C SER A 19 -9.50 2.80 -8.85
N ASP A 20 -8.31 2.39 -9.27
CA ASP A 20 -7.98 2.22 -10.69
C ASP A 20 -8.82 1.08 -11.29
N LYS A 21 -8.97 -0.05 -10.58
CA LYS A 21 -9.85 -1.14 -11.00
C LYS A 21 -11.33 -0.72 -11.07
N MET A 22 -11.80 0.12 -10.15
CA MET A 22 -13.16 0.70 -10.25
C MET A 22 -13.33 1.52 -11.53
N ALA A 23 -12.33 2.33 -11.89
CA ALA A 23 -12.36 3.12 -13.12
C ALA A 23 -12.39 2.22 -14.36
N ASP A 24 -11.55 1.18 -14.42
CA ASP A 24 -11.50 0.25 -15.54
C ASP A 24 -12.82 -0.51 -15.74
N VAL A 25 -13.38 -1.04 -14.65
CA VAL A 25 -14.66 -1.78 -14.66
C VAL A 25 -15.80 -0.88 -15.18
N LEU A 26 -15.86 0.37 -14.71
CA LEU A 26 -16.88 1.33 -15.18
C LEU A 26 -16.64 1.82 -16.60
N HIS A 27 -15.38 1.92 -17.03
CA HIS A 27 -15.03 2.25 -18.40
C HIS A 27 -15.51 1.17 -19.37
N VAL A 28 -15.21 -0.10 -19.08
CA VAL A 28 -15.61 -1.24 -19.94
C VAL A 28 -17.13 -1.42 -19.96
N ALA A 29 -17.80 -1.32 -18.82
CA ALA A 29 -19.23 -1.61 -18.73
C ALA A 29 -20.13 -0.45 -19.19
N GLU A 30 -19.76 0.80 -18.91
CA GLU A 30 -20.62 1.97 -19.16
C GLU A 30 -19.94 3.08 -19.99
N GLY A 31 -18.68 2.93 -20.39
CA GLY A 31 -17.94 3.94 -21.15
C GLY A 31 -17.57 5.19 -20.34
N LEU A 32 -17.56 5.09 -19.00
CA LEU A 32 -17.20 6.23 -18.13
C LEU A 32 -15.72 6.57 -18.27
N VAL A 33 -15.41 7.86 -18.18
CA VAL A 33 -14.02 8.37 -18.16
C VAL A 33 -13.76 9.11 -16.87
N LYS A 34 -12.55 8.95 -16.32
CA LYS A 34 -12.13 9.62 -15.09
C LYS A 34 -12.13 11.14 -15.25
N THR A 35 -12.56 11.84 -14.21
CA THR A 35 -12.42 13.29 -14.09
C THR A 35 -11.85 13.65 -12.73
N ASP A 36 -11.08 14.74 -12.66
CA ASP A 36 -10.54 15.29 -11.41
C ASP A 36 -11.50 16.30 -10.75
N ARG A 37 -12.64 16.56 -11.40
CA ARG A 37 -13.63 17.53 -10.95
C ARG A 37 -14.94 16.84 -10.56
N PRO A 38 -15.34 16.83 -9.29
CA PRO A 38 -16.58 16.17 -8.87
C PRO A 38 -17.80 16.81 -9.52
N GLU A 39 -17.75 18.11 -9.86
CA GLU A 39 -18.85 18.82 -10.50
C GLU A 39 -19.10 18.36 -11.94
N GLU A 40 -18.15 17.68 -12.58
CA GLU A 40 -18.29 17.16 -13.94
C GLU A 40 -18.75 15.71 -13.98
N ALA A 41 -18.79 15.03 -12.83
CA ALA A 41 -19.07 13.61 -12.75
C ALA A 41 -20.57 13.28 -12.83
N ASP A 42 -20.86 12.10 -13.39
CA ASP A 42 -22.15 11.41 -13.33
C ASP A 42 -22.16 10.33 -12.23
N VAL A 43 -20.97 9.86 -11.85
CA VAL A 43 -20.74 8.94 -10.72
C VAL A 43 -19.61 9.47 -9.85
N ILE A 44 -19.85 9.59 -8.55
CA ILE A 44 -18.82 9.94 -7.56
C ILE A 44 -18.61 8.77 -6.62
N LEU A 45 -17.38 8.28 -6.54
CA LEU A 45 -16.98 7.20 -5.62
C LEU A 45 -16.05 7.74 -4.54
N LEU A 46 -16.38 7.50 -3.28
CA LEU A 46 -15.46 7.70 -2.15
C LEU A 46 -14.85 6.35 -1.79
N ASN A 47 -13.58 6.10 -2.15
CA ASN A 47 -12.90 4.85 -1.82
C ASN A 47 -12.14 4.97 -0.49
N THR A 48 -12.78 4.49 0.57
CA THR A 48 -12.46 4.83 1.97
C THR A 48 -11.47 3.86 2.62
N CYS A 49 -10.70 4.35 3.60
CA CYS A 49 -9.73 3.56 4.35
C CYS A 49 -9.94 3.74 5.85
N SER A 50 -9.96 2.64 6.62
CA SER A 50 -10.21 2.64 8.07
C SER A 50 -8.96 2.76 8.94
N ILE A 51 -7.77 2.82 8.31
CA ILE A 51 -6.47 2.77 9.01
C ILE A 51 -6.07 4.15 9.56
N ARG A 52 -6.67 5.25 9.08
CA ARG A 52 -6.38 6.61 9.57
C ARG A 52 -7.32 7.00 10.70
N GLU A 53 -6.83 7.84 11.62
CA GLU A 53 -7.68 8.45 12.65
C GLU A 53 -8.80 9.28 12.00
N LYS A 54 -10.00 9.23 12.58
CA LYS A 54 -11.19 9.94 12.12
C LYS A 54 -11.61 9.63 10.67
N ALA A 55 -11.31 8.41 10.21
CA ALA A 55 -11.65 7.96 8.86
C ALA A 55 -13.16 8.04 8.59
N GLN A 56 -13.99 7.58 9.53
CA GLN A 56 -15.45 7.63 9.43
C GLN A 56 -15.94 9.08 9.30
N GLU A 57 -15.52 9.97 10.20
CA GLU A 57 -15.95 11.37 10.22
C GLU A 57 -15.55 12.10 8.94
N LYS A 58 -14.38 11.77 8.38
CA LYS A 58 -13.93 12.33 7.10
C LYS A 58 -14.88 11.97 5.95
N VAL A 59 -15.31 10.70 5.87
CA VAL A 59 -16.25 10.23 4.84
C VAL A 59 -17.58 10.97 4.95
N PHE A 60 -18.14 11.08 6.16
CA PHE A 60 -19.40 11.79 6.35
C PHE A 60 -19.30 13.30 6.10
N SER A 61 -18.15 13.91 6.40
CA SER A 61 -17.87 15.30 6.02
C SER A 61 -17.90 15.49 4.51
N ASP A 62 -17.27 14.59 3.76
CA ASP A 62 -17.28 14.63 2.29
C ASP A 62 -18.66 14.34 1.70
N LEU A 63 -19.40 13.35 2.23
CA LEU A 63 -20.80 13.10 1.86
C LEU A 63 -21.68 14.33 2.08
N GLY A 64 -21.47 15.08 3.16
CA GLY A 64 -22.18 16.33 3.43
C GLY A 64 -22.00 17.37 2.31
N ARG A 65 -20.80 17.46 1.72
CA ARG A 65 -20.52 18.34 0.57
C ARG A 65 -21.20 17.84 -0.69
N LEU A 66 -21.14 16.53 -0.95
CA LEU A 66 -21.75 15.91 -2.12
C LEU A 66 -23.28 15.99 -2.13
N ARG A 67 -23.91 16.09 -0.95
CA ARG A 67 -25.37 16.28 -0.84
C ARG A 67 -25.85 17.52 -1.59
N ALA A 68 -25.10 18.62 -1.52
CA ALA A 68 -25.44 19.85 -2.23
C ALA A 68 -25.37 19.62 -3.75
N LEU A 69 -24.29 18.99 -4.21
CA LEU A 69 -24.10 18.69 -5.63
C LEU A 69 -25.19 17.76 -6.20
N LYS A 70 -25.60 16.74 -5.44
CA LYS A 70 -26.69 15.84 -5.85
C LYS A 70 -28.06 16.51 -5.88
N LYS A 71 -28.27 17.56 -5.08
CA LYS A 71 -29.49 18.38 -5.17
C LYS A 71 -29.56 19.11 -6.52
N ASP A 72 -28.42 19.60 -7.01
CA ASP A 72 -28.31 20.29 -8.29
C ASP A 72 -28.25 19.32 -9.48
N LYS A 73 -27.81 18.08 -9.24
CA LYS A 73 -27.75 16.98 -10.22
C LYS A 73 -28.47 15.74 -9.68
N PRO A 74 -29.81 15.65 -9.82
CA PRO A 74 -30.59 14.54 -9.26
C PRO A 74 -30.17 13.14 -9.76
N ASP A 75 -29.66 13.06 -10.99
CA ASP A 75 -29.19 11.81 -11.61
C ASP A 75 -27.77 11.40 -11.18
N LEU A 76 -27.06 12.23 -10.40
CA LEU A 76 -25.73 11.93 -9.88
C LEU A 76 -25.77 10.73 -8.93
N LEU A 77 -24.99 9.71 -9.26
CA LEU A 77 -24.78 8.56 -8.39
C LEU A 77 -23.61 8.78 -7.44
N ILE A 78 -23.81 8.46 -6.17
CA ILE A 78 -22.80 8.53 -5.10
C ILE A 78 -22.59 7.13 -4.53
N GLY A 79 -21.36 6.63 -4.63
CA GLY A 79 -20.93 5.37 -4.03
C GLY A 79 -19.92 5.59 -2.90
N VAL A 80 -19.99 4.76 -1.86
CA VAL A 80 -18.97 4.69 -0.80
C VAL A 80 -18.38 3.29 -0.78
N GLY A 81 -17.11 3.18 -1.17
CA GLY A 81 -16.37 1.93 -1.26
C GLY A 81 -15.30 1.80 -0.17
N GLY A 82 -14.68 0.62 -0.07
CA GLY A 82 -13.46 0.43 0.72
C GLY A 82 -13.70 0.02 2.18
N CYS A 83 -12.67 0.14 3.02
CA CYS A 83 -12.70 -0.47 4.36
C CYS A 83 -13.69 0.18 5.33
N VAL A 84 -13.95 1.50 5.25
CA VAL A 84 -14.99 2.13 6.10
C VAL A 84 -16.37 1.71 5.63
N ALA A 85 -16.57 1.54 4.31
CA ALA A 85 -17.81 1.01 3.76
C ALA A 85 -18.12 -0.39 4.31
N SER A 86 -17.13 -1.29 4.35
CA SER A 86 -17.28 -2.62 4.95
C SER A 86 -17.58 -2.59 6.46
N GLN A 87 -17.05 -1.61 7.20
CA GLN A 87 -17.33 -1.49 8.64
C GLN A 87 -18.74 -0.99 8.93
N GLU A 88 -19.19 0.02 8.19
CA GLU A 88 -20.44 0.73 8.46
C GLU A 88 -21.63 0.08 7.73
N GLY A 89 -21.43 -0.42 6.52
CA GLY A 89 -22.47 -1.01 5.67
C GLY A 89 -23.72 -0.13 5.58
N ASP A 90 -24.86 -0.69 5.98
CA ASP A 90 -26.16 -0.02 6.00
C ASP A 90 -26.20 1.25 6.86
N ALA A 91 -25.32 1.39 7.85
CA ALA A 91 -25.27 2.59 8.68
C ALA A 91 -24.96 3.85 7.87
N ILE A 92 -24.18 3.73 6.78
CA ILE A 92 -23.93 4.83 5.84
C ILE A 92 -25.24 5.28 5.20
N ILE A 93 -26.05 4.36 4.70
CA ILE A 93 -27.34 4.67 4.07
C ILE A 93 -28.30 5.31 5.08
N LYS A 94 -28.34 4.81 6.33
CA LYS A 94 -29.17 5.39 7.39
C LYS A 94 -28.78 6.84 7.72
N ARG A 95 -27.48 7.16 7.78
CA ARG A 95 -26.97 8.52 8.06
C ARG A 95 -26.99 9.45 6.84
N ALA A 96 -26.80 8.91 5.65
CA ALA A 96 -26.75 9.64 4.39
C ALA A 96 -27.64 8.96 3.34
N PRO A 97 -28.99 9.14 3.42
CA PRO A 97 -29.95 8.45 2.54
C PRO A 97 -29.84 8.78 1.05
N PHE A 98 -29.03 9.78 0.71
CA PHE A 98 -28.72 10.19 -0.67
C PHE A 98 -27.56 9.40 -1.29
N VAL A 99 -26.89 8.51 -0.53
CA VAL A 99 -25.91 7.56 -1.07
C VAL A 99 -26.65 6.45 -1.82
N ASP A 100 -26.16 6.10 -3.00
CA ASP A 100 -26.80 5.13 -3.89
C ASP A 100 -26.20 3.73 -3.75
N MET A 101 -24.91 3.64 -3.41
CA MET A 101 -24.17 2.39 -3.37
C MET A 101 -23.19 2.36 -2.20
N VAL A 102 -23.11 1.23 -1.51
CA VAL A 102 -22.07 0.96 -0.50
C VAL A 102 -21.46 -0.39 -0.80
N PHE A 103 -20.14 -0.47 -0.96
CA PHE A 103 -19.49 -1.71 -1.38
C PHE A 103 -18.15 -1.94 -0.69
N GLY A 104 -17.81 -3.21 -0.48
CA GLY A 104 -16.54 -3.61 0.12
C GLY A 104 -15.39 -3.61 -0.88
N PRO A 105 -14.13 -3.76 -0.39
CA PRO A 105 -12.97 -3.87 -1.27
C PRO A 105 -13.00 -5.09 -2.21
N GLN A 106 -13.71 -6.16 -1.82
CA GLN A 106 -13.79 -7.41 -2.59
C GLN A 106 -14.94 -7.42 -3.61
N THR A 107 -15.89 -6.49 -3.52
CA THR A 107 -17.11 -6.48 -4.35
C THR A 107 -17.11 -5.37 -5.39
N LEU A 108 -16.01 -4.63 -5.54
CA LEU A 108 -15.90 -3.49 -6.47
C LEU A 108 -16.17 -3.87 -7.94
N HIS A 109 -15.94 -5.13 -8.33
CA HIS A 109 -16.20 -5.62 -9.67
C HIS A 109 -17.71 -5.65 -10.01
N ARG A 110 -18.58 -5.69 -8.99
CA ARG A 110 -20.04 -5.67 -9.11
C ARG A 110 -20.61 -4.26 -9.26
N LEU A 111 -19.77 -3.22 -9.24
CA LEU A 111 -20.19 -1.81 -9.39
C LEU A 111 -21.13 -1.56 -10.58
N PRO A 112 -20.88 -2.07 -11.80
CA PRO A 112 -21.80 -1.86 -12.92
C PRO A 112 -23.19 -2.45 -12.66
N GLN A 113 -23.25 -3.63 -12.05
CA GLN A 113 -24.50 -4.26 -11.66
C GLN A 113 -25.22 -3.42 -10.61
N MET A 114 -24.52 -2.96 -9.56
CA MET A 114 -25.10 -2.09 -8.52
C MET A 114 -25.65 -0.78 -9.10
N ILE A 115 -24.96 -0.17 -10.08
CA ILE A 115 -25.45 1.02 -10.76
C ILE A 115 -26.73 0.71 -11.54
N SER A 116 -26.76 -0.39 -12.29
CA SER A 116 -27.92 -0.82 -13.06
C SER A 116 -29.13 -1.08 -12.15
N GLU A 117 -28.94 -1.83 -11.06
CA GLU A 117 -29.99 -2.16 -10.08
C GLU A 117 -30.49 -0.92 -9.33
N ARG A 118 -29.60 0.01 -8.99
CA ARG A 118 -29.99 1.31 -8.42
C ARG A 118 -30.88 2.08 -9.38
N ARG A 119 -30.48 2.19 -10.66
CA ARG A 119 -31.24 2.93 -11.69
C ARG A 119 -32.61 2.28 -11.93
N TYR A 120 -32.68 0.95 -11.92
CA TYR A 120 -33.92 0.21 -12.12
C TYR A 120 -34.88 0.29 -10.92
N SER A 121 -34.37 0.06 -9.70
CA SER A 121 -35.19 -0.06 -8.49
C SER A 121 -35.42 1.25 -7.74
N GLY A 122 -34.56 2.25 -7.96
CA GLY A 122 -34.50 3.48 -7.16
C GLY A 122 -34.04 3.27 -5.71
N ARG A 123 -33.62 2.05 -5.33
CA ARG A 123 -33.20 1.69 -3.96
C ARG A 123 -31.69 1.62 -3.83
N PRO A 124 -31.09 2.00 -2.68
CA PRO A 124 -29.65 1.92 -2.50
C PRO A 124 -29.18 0.47 -2.57
N GLN A 125 -28.01 0.23 -3.15
CA GLN A 125 -27.39 -1.10 -3.22
C GLN A 125 -26.28 -1.19 -2.18
N VAL A 126 -26.26 -2.28 -1.41
CA VAL A 126 -25.23 -2.51 -0.38
C VAL A 126 -24.67 -3.92 -0.57
N ASP A 127 -23.38 -4.01 -0.86
CA ASP A 127 -22.67 -5.29 -0.96
C ASP A 127 -21.28 -5.19 -0.33
N ILE A 128 -21.20 -5.58 0.94
CA ILE A 128 -19.98 -5.60 1.74
C ILE A 128 -19.53 -7.04 2.06
N SER A 129 -19.95 -8.00 1.24
CA SER A 129 -19.56 -9.40 1.38
C SER A 129 -18.08 -9.63 1.04
N PHE A 130 -17.55 -10.79 1.45
CA PHE A 130 -16.17 -11.22 1.21
C PHE A 130 -16.13 -12.47 0.32
N PRO A 131 -16.40 -12.38 -1.00
CA PRO A 131 -16.24 -13.51 -1.91
C PRO A 131 -14.75 -13.83 -2.09
N GLU A 132 -14.39 -15.12 -2.05
CA GLU A 132 -12.98 -15.53 -1.91
C GLU A 132 -12.07 -15.08 -3.07
N ILE A 133 -12.47 -15.24 -4.35
CA ILE A 133 -11.62 -14.88 -5.50
C ILE A 133 -12.39 -14.22 -6.67
N GLU A 134 -13.74 -14.23 -6.63
CA GLU A 134 -14.63 -13.76 -7.70
C GLU A 134 -14.25 -12.39 -8.30
N LYS A 135 -13.70 -11.49 -7.48
CA LYS A 135 -13.22 -10.18 -7.94
C LYS A 135 -12.26 -10.30 -9.13
N PHE A 136 -11.18 -11.07 -8.99
CA PHE A 136 -10.10 -11.08 -9.98
C PHE A 136 -10.52 -11.74 -11.30
N ASP A 137 -11.45 -12.68 -11.25
CA ASP A 137 -12.01 -13.35 -12.43
C ASP A 137 -12.88 -12.43 -13.30
N HIS A 138 -13.35 -11.31 -12.73
CA HIS A 138 -14.24 -10.36 -13.40
C HIS A 138 -13.61 -8.98 -13.63
N LEU A 139 -12.35 -8.78 -13.25
CA LEU A 139 -11.65 -7.53 -13.57
C LEU A 139 -11.23 -7.52 -15.05
N PRO A 140 -11.33 -6.37 -15.72
CA PRO A 140 -10.76 -6.23 -17.05
C PRO A 140 -9.22 -6.37 -17.02
N PRO A 141 -8.58 -6.70 -18.16
CA PRO A 141 -7.13 -6.76 -18.27
C PRO A 141 -6.49 -5.47 -17.76
N ALA A 142 -5.41 -5.61 -16.98
CA ALA A 142 -4.73 -4.46 -16.40
C ALA A 142 -4.17 -3.54 -17.48
N ARG A 143 -4.45 -2.24 -17.37
CA ARG A 143 -3.87 -1.21 -18.23
C ARG A 143 -3.14 -0.18 -17.37
N VAL A 144 -1.87 0.08 -17.67
CA VAL A 144 -1.07 1.04 -16.92
C VAL A 144 -0.40 2.02 -17.87
N GLU A 145 -0.54 3.30 -17.57
CA GLU A 145 0.27 4.36 -18.18
C GLU A 145 1.47 4.64 -17.27
N GLY A 146 2.61 4.04 -17.58
CA GLY A 146 3.85 4.24 -16.82
C GLY A 146 4.70 2.98 -16.72
N ALA A 147 5.87 3.11 -16.08
CA ALA A 147 6.83 2.01 -15.96
C ALA A 147 6.72 1.20 -14.66
N THR A 148 5.80 1.56 -13.77
CA THR A 148 5.54 0.83 -12.52
C THR A 148 4.06 0.43 -12.45
N ALA A 149 3.79 -0.83 -12.11
CA ALA A 149 2.43 -1.33 -11.92
C ALA A 149 2.24 -2.01 -10.56
N TYR A 150 1.04 -1.86 -10.00
CA TYR A 150 0.59 -2.60 -8.84
C TYR A 150 -0.08 -3.90 -9.25
N VAL A 151 0.37 -5.01 -8.66
CA VAL A 151 -0.24 -6.33 -8.89
C VAL A 151 -0.61 -6.90 -7.53
N SER A 152 -1.91 -6.95 -7.23
CA SER A 152 -2.39 -7.62 -6.02
C SER A 152 -2.25 -9.12 -6.18
N ILE A 153 -1.48 -9.79 -5.33
CA ILE A 153 -1.27 -11.26 -5.40
C ILE A 153 -2.17 -12.01 -4.43
N MET A 154 -2.77 -11.31 -3.48
CA MET A 154 -3.58 -11.86 -2.42
C MET A 154 -4.43 -10.76 -1.78
N GLU A 155 -5.49 -11.18 -1.10
CA GLU A 155 -6.35 -10.31 -0.29
C GLU A 155 -6.55 -10.87 1.11
N GLY A 156 -6.95 -9.99 2.04
CA GLY A 156 -7.25 -10.35 3.41
C GLY A 156 -6.03 -10.71 4.25
N CYS A 157 -6.26 -10.98 5.53
CA CYS A 157 -5.18 -11.28 6.47
C CYS A 157 -5.68 -12.11 7.64
N SER A 158 -5.10 -13.30 7.84
CA SER A 158 -5.49 -14.22 8.91
C SER A 158 -4.61 -14.12 10.17
N LYS A 159 -3.86 -13.02 10.36
CA LYS A 159 -2.99 -12.85 11.55
C LYS A 159 -3.72 -12.37 12.79
N TYR A 160 -4.88 -11.70 12.64
CA TYR A 160 -5.70 -11.19 13.75
C TYR A 160 -4.89 -10.46 14.85
N CYS A 161 -3.96 -9.60 14.45
CA CYS A 161 -3.26 -8.72 15.39
C CYS A 161 -4.29 -7.89 16.17
N SER A 162 -4.12 -7.72 17.48
CA SER A 162 -5.18 -7.22 18.35
C SER A 162 -5.65 -5.79 18.02
N TYR A 163 -4.82 -4.99 17.34
CA TYR A 163 -5.14 -3.63 16.91
C TYR A 163 -5.58 -3.54 15.44
N CYS A 164 -5.45 -4.61 14.67
CA CYS A 164 -5.59 -4.56 13.22
C CYS A 164 -7.03 -4.86 12.80
N VAL A 165 -7.62 -3.96 12.01
CA VAL A 165 -9.01 -4.09 11.56
C VAL A 165 -9.15 -4.80 10.20
N VAL A 166 -8.04 -5.08 9.55
CA VAL A 166 -7.99 -5.70 8.21
C VAL A 166 -8.79 -7.00 8.12
N PRO A 167 -8.67 -7.98 9.05
CA PRO A 167 -9.40 -9.24 8.93
C PRO A 167 -10.93 -9.04 8.88
N TYR A 168 -11.43 -7.99 9.53
CA TYR A 168 -12.87 -7.67 9.59
C TYR A 168 -13.36 -6.83 8.42
N THR A 169 -12.45 -6.29 7.60
CA THR A 169 -12.78 -5.33 6.52
C THR A 169 -12.30 -5.75 5.14
N ARG A 170 -11.46 -6.80 5.07
CA ARG A 170 -10.93 -7.41 3.85
C ARG A 170 -10.96 -8.94 3.89
N GLY A 171 -11.60 -9.55 4.88
CA GLY A 171 -11.73 -11.00 5.00
C GLY A 171 -10.44 -11.73 5.41
N GLU A 172 -10.52 -13.06 5.34
CA GLU A 172 -9.40 -13.97 5.57
C GLU A 172 -8.40 -13.94 4.41
N GLU A 173 -7.19 -14.43 4.68
CA GLU A 173 -6.10 -14.49 3.72
C GLU A 173 -6.41 -15.46 2.57
N VAL A 174 -6.54 -14.93 1.35
CA VAL A 174 -6.75 -15.70 0.11
C VAL A 174 -5.71 -15.28 -0.92
N SER A 175 -4.96 -16.26 -1.45
CA SER A 175 -3.96 -16.04 -2.50
C SER A 175 -4.58 -16.24 -3.88
N ARG A 176 -4.20 -15.39 -4.84
CA ARG A 176 -4.51 -15.63 -6.25
C ARG A 176 -3.75 -16.84 -6.77
N ARG A 177 -4.32 -17.52 -7.77
CA ARG A 177 -3.63 -18.60 -8.48
C ARG A 177 -2.33 -18.10 -9.10
N PHE A 178 -1.37 -19.01 -9.17
CA PHE A 178 -0.01 -18.67 -9.59
C PHE A 178 0.03 -18.14 -11.03
N GLU A 179 -0.63 -18.84 -11.94
CA GLU A 179 -0.64 -18.53 -13.37
C GLU A 179 -1.39 -17.23 -13.68
N ASP A 180 -2.45 -16.92 -12.93
CA ASP A 180 -3.21 -15.68 -13.10
C ASP A 180 -2.36 -14.44 -12.77
N VAL A 181 -1.52 -14.55 -11.74
CA VAL A 181 -0.57 -13.47 -11.38
C VAL A 181 0.49 -13.34 -12.46
N LEU A 182 1.09 -14.44 -12.91
CA LEU A 182 2.11 -14.40 -13.97
C LEU A 182 1.55 -13.86 -15.30
N THR A 183 0.32 -14.23 -15.65
CA THR A 183 -0.35 -13.75 -16.87
C THR A 183 -0.59 -12.24 -16.81
N GLU A 184 -1.06 -11.71 -15.67
CA GLU A 184 -1.22 -10.26 -15.51
C GLU A 184 0.13 -9.53 -15.59
N VAL A 185 1.17 -10.06 -14.94
CA VAL A 185 2.51 -9.46 -14.99
C VAL A 185 3.09 -9.49 -16.41
N ALA A 186 2.93 -10.59 -17.15
CA ALA A 186 3.38 -10.68 -18.53
C ALA A 186 2.65 -9.65 -19.43
N GLY A 187 1.33 -9.54 -19.29
CA GLY A 187 0.55 -8.54 -20.03
C GLY A 187 0.93 -7.09 -19.68
N LEU A 188 1.37 -6.82 -18.44
CA LEU A 188 1.91 -5.52 -18.04
C LEU A 188 3.31 -5.28 -18.62
N ALA A 189 4.16 -6.30 -18.68
CA ALA A 189 5.48 -6.22 -19.29
C ALA A 189 5.39 -5.86 -20.79
N ASP A 190 4.43 -6.47 -21.51
CA ASP A 190 4.14 -6.16 -22.92
C ASP A 190 3.68 -4.70 -23.14
N GLN A 191 3.14 -4.06 -22.09
CA GLN A 191 2.78 -2.64 -22.10
C GLN A 191 3.95 -1.70 -21.74
N GLY A 192 5.16 -2.25 -21.51
CA GLY A 192 6.36 -1.49 -21.18
C GLY A 192 6.58 -1.25 -19.68
N VAL A 193 5.84 -1.94 -18.80
CA VAL A 193 6.08 -1.89 -17.35
C VAL A 193 7.42 -2.56 -17.04
N LYS A 194 8.26 -1.89 -16.23
CA LYS A 194 9.58 -2.38 -15.82
C LYS A 194 9.65 -2.72 -14.33
N GLU A 195 8.85 -2.07 -13.48
CA GLU A 195 8.77 -2.37 -12.05
C GLU A 195 7.38 -2.93 -11.68
N ILE A 196 7.37 -4.11 -11.10
CA ILE A 196 6.17 -4.70 -10.51
C ILE A 196 6.23 -4.50 -9.00
N MET A 197 5.20 -3.89 -8.45
CA MET A 197 5.00 -3.80 -7.00
C MET A 197 3.87 -4.73 -6.58
N LEU A 198 4.25 -5.85 -5.98
CA LEU A 198 3.35 -6.87 -5.48
C LEU A 198 2.63 -6.37 -4.22
N LEU A 199 1.30 -6.43 -4.25
CA LEU A 199 0.41 -5.95 -3.20
C LEU A 199 -0.34 -7.09 -2.52
N GLY A 200 -0.59 -6.91 -1.24
CA GLY A 200 -1.37 -7.77 -0.38
C GLY A 200 -1.33 -7.23 1.04
N GLN A 201 -2.16 -7.76 1.94
CA GLN A 201 -2.11 -7.37 3.35
C GLN A 201 -1.03 -8.14 4.13
N ASN A 202 -0.47 -9.20 3.55
CA ASN A 202 0.62 -10.00 4.11
C ASN A 202 1.35 -10.78 3.01
N VAL A 203 2.02 -10.08 2.09
CA VAL A 203 2.51 -10.63 0.81
C VAL A 203 3.39 -11.88 0.94
N ASN A 204 4.20 -11.97 1.98
CA ASN A 204 5.10 -13.11 2.18
C ASN A 204 4.41 -14.37 2.74
N ALA A 205 3.10 -14.31 3.02
CA ALA A 205 2.28 -15.48 3.24
C ALA A 205 1.61 -16.02 1.97
N TYR A 206 1.89 -15.46 0.78
CA TYR A 206 1.36 -15.96 -0.48
C TYR A 206 1.55 -17.48 -0.63
N ARG A 207 0.45 -18.16 -0.96
CA ARG A 207 0.33 -19.60 -1.22
C ARG A 207 -0.61 -19.80 -2.41
N GLY A 208 -0.11 -19.56 -3.62
CA GLY A 208 -0.89 -19.68 -4.84
C GLY A 208 -1.00 -21.13 -5.30
N VAL A 209 -2.22 -21.57 -5.65
CA VAL A 209 -2.42 -22.88 -6.30
C VAL A 209 -1.94 -22.80 -7.75
N MET A 210 -1.14 -23.79 -8.15
CA MET A 210 -0.65 -23.98 -9.53
C MET A 210 -1.60 -24.92 -10.31
N GLU A 211 -1.45 -25.01 -11.64
CA GLU A 211 -2.29 -25.87 -12.49
C GLU A 211 -2.29 -27.35 -12.10
N ASP A 212 -1.17 -27.86 -11.58
CA ASP A 212 -1.03 -29.24 -11.09
C ASP A 212 -1.58 -29.46 -9.67
N GLY A 213 -2.08 -28.39 -9.03
CA GLY A 213 -2.61 -28.40 -7.66
C GLY A 213 -1.56 -28.23 -6.57
N GLU A 214 -0.27 -28.12 -6.91
CA GLU A 214 0.76 -27.78 -5.94
C GLU A 214 0.66 -26.30 -5.51
N ILE A 215 1.33 -25.96 -4.40
CA ILE A 215 1.31 -24.61 -3.83
C ILE A 215 2.63 -23.90 -4.10
N ALA A 216 2.57 -22.83 -4.90
CA ALA A 216 3.65 -21.88 -5.07
C ALA A 216 3.76 -20.96 -3.85
N ASP A 217 4.96 -20.91 -3.25
CA ASP A 217 5.26 -19.92 -2.22
C ASP A 217 5.69 -18.57 -2.81
N PHE A 218 5.74 -17.54 -1.96
CA PHE A 218 6.09 -16.19 -2.39
C PHE A 218 7.47 -16.09 -3.05
N ALA A 219 8.42 -16.90 -2.61
CA ALA A 219 9.76 -16.95 -3.18
C ALA A 219 9.72 -17.48 -4.62
N LEU A 220 8.98 -18.57 -4.87
CA LEU A 220 8.80 -19.11 -6.23
C LEU A 220 8.14 -18.08 -7.17
N LEU A 221 7.13 -17.37 -6.70
CA LEU A 221 6.47 -16.32 -7.48
C LEU A 221 7.45 -15.22 -7.90
N ILE A 222 8.29 -14.73 -6.98
CA ILE A 222 9.31 -13.73 -7.29
C ILE A 222 10.31 -14.28 -8.32
N GLU A 223 10.75 -15.53 -8.16
CA GLU A 223 11.71 -16.19 -9.06
C GLU A 223 11.14 -16.24 -10.50
N TYR A 224 9.87 -16.60 -10.68
CA TYR A 224 9.24 -16.64 -12.00
C TYR A 224 9.02 -15.24 -12.60
N ILE A 225 8.54 -14.28 -11.80
CA ILE A 225 8.37 -12.90 -12.27
C ILE A 225 9.72 -12.30 -12.72
N ALA A 226 10.81 -12.66 -12.06
CA ALA A 226 12.14 -12.17 -12.40
C ALA A 226 12.62 -12.66 -13.78
N GLU A 227 12.15 -13.80 -14.25
CA GLU A 227 12.50 -14.33 -15.57
C GLU A 227 11.65 -13.74 -16.71
N LEU A 228 10.57 -13.03 -16.41
CA LEU A 228 9.73 -12.40 -17.42
C LEU A 228 10.52 -11.28 -18.15
N PRO A 229 10.61 -11.33 -19.49
CA PRO A 229 11.22 -10.25 -20.27
C PRO A 229 10.54 -8.91 -20.03
N GLY A 230 11.31 -7.82 -20.03
CA GLY A 230 10.80 -6.46 -19.79
C GLY A 230 10.69 -6.07 -18.30
N ILE A 231 10.51 -7.04 -17.39
CA ILE A 231 10.55 -6.77 -15.96
C ILE A 231 12.00 -6.59 -15.51
N GLU A 232 12.31 -5.43 -14.95
CA GLU A 232 13.64 -5.07 -14.46
C GLU A 232 13.69 -4.97 -12.93
N ARG A 233 12.53 -4.75 -12.29
CA ARG A 233 12.41 -4.60 -10.84
C ARG A 233 11.17 -5.27 -10.27
N ILE A 234 11.37 -5.89 -9.13
CA ILE A 234 10.30 -6.45 -8.29
C ILE A 234 10.39 -5.79 -6.92
N ARG A 235 9.26 -5.29 -6.46
CA ARG A 235 9.08 -4.71 -5.14
C ARG A 235 7.86 -5.34 -4.49
N PHE A 236 7.86 -5.36 -3.17
CA PHE A 236 6.65 -5.62 -2.42
C PHE A 236 6.66 -4.76 -1.15
N VAL A 237 5.46 -4.53 -0.63
CA VAL A 237 5.26 -3.88 0.67
C VAL A 237 4.35 -4.76 1.52
N THR A 238 4.31 -4.49 2.81
CA THR A 238 3.41 -5.17 3.76
C THR A 238 3.70 -6.67 3.90
N SER A 239 4.79 -6.98 4.61
CA SER A 239 5.19 -8.34 4.99
C SER A 239 5.08 -8.57 6.50
N HIS A 240 5.04 -9.84 6.94
CA HIS A 240 4.99 -10.20 8.35
C HIS A 240 6.27 -10.94 8.79
N PRO A 241 6.93 -10.56 9.90
CA PRO A 241 8.17 -11.20 10.37
C PRO A 241 8.09 -12.72 10.53
N LYS A 242 6.95 -13.22 11.02
CA LYS A 242 6.70 -14.67 11.17
C LYS A 242 6.71 -15.45 9.85
N GLU A 243 6.42 -14.79 8.73
CA GLU A 243 6.33 -15.40 7.40
C GLU A 243 7.63 -15.20 6.59
N PHE A 244 8.69 -14.71 7.23
CA PHE A 244 9.96 -14.46 6.57
C PHE A 244 10.84 -15.72 6.57
N SER A 245 10.55 -16.61 5.63
CA SER A 245 11.21 -17.91 5.48
C SER A 245 12.67 -17.79 5.05
N GLN A 246 13.46 -18.86 5.26
CA GLN A 246 14.83 -18.91 4.72
C GLN A 246 14.83 -18.89 3.19
N ARG A 247 13.84 -19.53 2.54
CA ARG A 247 13.71 -19.54 1.07
C ARG A 247 13.57 -18.12 0.52
N LEU A 248 12.76 -17.27 1.15
CA LEU A 248 12.64 -15.85 0.76
C LEU A 248 13.95 -15.07 0.96
N ILE A 249 14.68 -15.32 2.05
CA ILE A 249 16.01 -14.72 2.27
C ILE A 249 16.98 -15.14 1.15
N ASP A 250 16.98 -16.41 0.77
CA ASP A 250 17.84 -16.92 -0.29
C ASP A 250 17.46 -16.32 -1.66
N THR A 251 16.17 -16.07 -1.91
CA THR A 251 15.70 -15.37 -3.12
C THR A 251 16.29 -13.96 -3.23
N TYR A 252 16.40 -13.21 -2.13
CA TYR A 252 17.11 -11.92 -2.12
C TYR A 252 18.59 -12.02 -2.50
N ALA A 253 19.24 -13.16 -2.25
CA ALA A 253 20.62 -13.41 -2.67
C ALA A 253 20.71 -13.71 -4.18
N LYS A 254 19.73 -14.43 -4.71
CA LYS A 254 19.74 -14.99 -6.08
C LYS A 254 19.13 -14.09 -7.13
N VAL A 255 18.18 -13.23 -6.77
CA VAL A 255 17.38 -12.43 -7.70
C VAL A 255 17.79 -10.95 -7.63
N PRO A 256 18.63 -10.45 -8.56
CA PRO A 256 19.05 -9.05 -8.57
C PRO A 256 17.91 -8.07 -8.83
N LYS A 257 16.89 -8.49 -9.58
CA LYS A 257 15.69 -7.69 -9.88
C LYS A 257 14.83 -7.44 -8.64
N LEU A 258 14.96 -8.26 -7.58
CA LEU A 258 14.28 -8.01 -6.31
C LEU A 258 14.96 -6.83 -5.62
N CYS A 259 14.22 -5.75 -5.38
CA CYS A 259 14.79 -4.47 -4.95
C CYS A 259 15.56 -4.58 -3.63
N ASN A 260 16.63 -3.79 -3.48
CA ASN A 260 17.42 -3.68 -2.25
C ASN A 260 16.72 -2.88 -1.14
N HIS A 261 15.53 -3.34 -0.76
CA HIS A 261 14.62 -2.70 0.18
C HIS A 261 13.76 -3.76 0.85
N LEU A 262 13.63 -3.67 2.18
CA LEU A 262 12.76 -4.53 2.96
C LEU A 262 11.80 -3.69 3.79
N TYR A 263 10.51 -3.77 3.50
CA TYR A 263 9.47 -3.24 4.36
C TYR A 263 8.94 -4.35 5.28
N LEU A 264 9.37 -4.35 6.54
CA LEU A 264 9.07 -5.40 7.52
C LEU A 264 8.59 -4.78 8.85
N PRO A 265 7.29 -4.50 9.00
CA PRO A 265 6.73 -3.88 10.19
C PRO A 265 6.97 -4.69 11.48
N ALA A 266 7.83 -4.16 12.35
CA ALA A 266 8.10 -4.68 13.69
C ALA A 266 6.94 -4.37 14.66
N GLN A 267 6.27 -3.22 14.47
CA GLN A 267 5.16 -2.69 15.28
C GLN A 267 5.58 -2.24 16.69
N HIS A 268 6.39 -3.03 17.39
CA HIS A 268 6.97 -2.68 18.68
C HIS A 268 8.31 -3.41 18.92
N GLY A 269 9.08 -3.03 19.94
CA GLY A 269 10.33 -3.72 20.32
C GLY A 269 10.34 -4.43 21.68
N SER A 270 9.27 -4.29 22.45
CA SER A 270 9.03 -5.08 23.68
C SER A 270 8.26 -6.36 23.38
N ASP A 271 8.78 -7.49 23.84
CA ASP A 271 8.12 -8.80 23.73
C ASP A 271 6.76 -8.83 24.44
N ARG A 272 6.61 -8.09 25.55
CA ARG A 272 5.33 -7.97 26.27
C ARG A 272 4.28 -7.27 25.42
N THR A 273 4.63 -6.13 24.83
CA THR A 273 3.74 -5.39 23.93
C THR A 273 3.48 -6.18 22.66
N LEU A 274 4.49 -6.83 22.06
CA LEU A 274 4.33 -7.68 20.88
C LEU A 274 3.37 -8.85 21.13
N ALA A 275 3.43 -9.47 22.32
CA ALA A 275 2.50 -10.51 22.74
C ALA A 275 1.08 -9.96 22.90
N ALA A 276 0.90 -8.81 23.55
CA ALA A 276 -0.41 -8.15 23.68
C ALA A 276 -0.99 -7.70 22.31
N MET A 277 -0.13 -7.34 21.38
CA MET A 277 -0.44 -7.07 19.98
C MET A 277 -0.79 -8.33 19.15
N LYS A 278 -0.59 -9.53 19.72
CA LYS A 278 -0.70 -10.83 19.04
C LYS A 278 0.20 -10.94 17.81
N ARG A 279 1.44 -10.46 17.88
CA ARG A 279 2.41 -10.53 16.76
C ARG A 279 3.00 -11.92 16.57
N GLY A 280 3.06 -12.73 17.62
CA GLY A 280 3.55 -14.11 17.54
C GLY A 280 5.02 -14.24 17.18
N TYR A 281 5.82 -13.23 17.52
CA TYR A 281 7.29 -13.23 17.49
C TYR A 281 7.83 -12.29 18.57
N THR A 282 9.12 -12.44 18.86
CA THR A 282 9.92 -11.62 19.79
C THR A 282 10.83 -10.65 19.04
N ALA A 283 11.34 -9.64 19.73
CA ALA A 283 12.36 -8.73 19.20
C ALA A 283 13.65 -9.46 18.81
N LEU A 284 13.99 -10.57 19.47
CA LEU A 284 15.15 -11.40 19.11
C LEU A 284 14.93 -12.11 17.77
N GLU A 285 13.77 -12.72 17.55
CA GLU A 285 13.42 -13.37 16.29
C GLU A 285 13.38 -12.37 15.13
N TYR A 286 12.82 -11.18 15.37
CA TYR A 286 12.84 -10.07 14.40
C TYR A 286 14.29 -9.72 14.02
N LYS A 287 15.17 -9.48 15.01
CA LYS A 287 16.59 -9.19 14.77
C LYS A 287 17.31 -10.33 14.06
N SER A 288 16.92 -11.58 14.31
CA SER A 288 17.48 -12.76 13.62
C SER A 288 17.17 -12.74 12.13
N VAL A 289 15.93 -12.39 11.73
CA VAL A 289 15.55 -12.20 10.32
C VAL A 289 16.43 -11.12 9.68
N ILE A 290 16.55 -9.95 10.31
CA ILE A 290 17.35 -8.83 9.78
C ILE A 290 18.84 -9.21 9.64
N ARG A 291 19.42 -9.93 10.62
CA ARG A 291 20.81 -10.38 10.55
C ARG A 291 21.04 -11.35 9.39
N ARG A 292 20.13 -12.31 9.17
CA ARG A 292 20.21 -13.24 8.04
C ARG A 292 20.05 -12.51 6.71
N MET A 293 19.15 -11.54 6.63
CA MET A 293 18.99 -10.67 5.45
C MET A 293 20.26 -9.89 5.13
N ARG A 294 20.86 -9.23 6.13
CA ARG A 294 22.12 -8.49 5.94
C ARG A 294 23.32 -9.38 5.59
N LYS A 295 23.27 -10.68 5.92
CA LYS A 295 24.30 -11.63 5.47
C LYS A 295 24.27 -11.85 3.96
N VAL A 296 23.08 -11.90 3.36
CA VAL A 296 22.92 -12.10 1.92
C VAL A 296 22.90 -10.80 1.13
N ARG A 297 22.50 -9.69 1.76
CA ARG A 297 22.45 -8.35 1.16
C ARG A 297 22.85 -7.27 2.17
N PRO A 298 24.16 -7.00 2.35
CA PRO A 298 24.67 -6.16 3.44
C PRO A 298 24.18 -4.71 3.47
N ASP A 299 23.87 -4.15 2.31
CA ASP A 299 23.45 -2.76 2.12
C ASP A 299 21.92 -2.60 2.08
N ILE A 300 21.15 -3.65 2.41
CA ILE A 300 19.69 -3.58 2.41
C ILE A 300 19.13 -2.56 3.39
N THR A 301 18.30 -1.66 2.87
CA THR A 301 17.56 -0.72 3.70
C THR A 301 16.31 -1.39 4.26
N VAL A 302 16.04 -1.15 5.54
CA VAL A 302 14.91 -1.75 6.25
C VAL A 302 13.97 -0.64 6.70
N GLN A 303 12.72 -0.71 6.26
CA GLN A 303 11.64 0.15 6.71
C GLN A 303 10.66 -0.64 7.57
N SER A 304 10.02 0.03 8.51
CA SER A 304 9.09 -0.58 9.45
C SER A 304 7.96 0.39 9.81
N ASP A 305 6.94 -0.13 10.46
CA ASP A 305 5.94 0.65 11.18
C ASP A 305 6.08 0.42 12.68
N PHE A 306 5.76 1.45 13.46
CA PHE A 306 5.80 1.42 14.92
C PHE A 306 4.54 2.05 15.50
N ILE A 307 4.03 1.45 16.58
CA ILE A 307 2.87 1.94 17.33
C ILE A 307 3.35 2.22 18.76
N VAL A 308 3.25 3.47 19.21
CA VAL A 308 3.52 3.87 20.61
C VAL A 308 2.22 4.14 21.35
N GLY A 309 2.26 4.08 22.68
CA GLY A 309 1.09 4.29 23.51
C GLY A 309 0.04 3.19 23.35
N PHE A 310 0.46 1.96 23.03
CA PHE A 310 -0.43 0.80 23.04
C PHE A 310 -0.98 0.59 24.47
N PRO A 311 -2.24 0.14 24.65
CA PRO A 311 -2.83 -0.02 25.99
C PRO A 311 -1.96 -0.86 26.92
N GLY A 312 -1.53 -0.25 28.02
CA GLY A 312 -0.66 -0.86 29.03
C GLY A 312 0.85 -0.80 28.72
N GLU A 313 1.31 -0.05 27.72
CA GLU A 313 2.74 0.17 27.42
C GLU A 313 3.47 0.94 28.53
N THR A 314 4.47 0.32 29.17
CA THR A 314 5.29 0.96 30.21
C THR A 314 6.50 1.67 29.62
N GLU A 315 7.24 2.40 30.46
CA GLU A 315 8.49 3.02 30.04
C GLU A 315 9.55 1.99 29.67
N GLU A 316 9.63 0.85 30.37
CA GLU A 316 10.58 -0.21 29.98
C GLU A 316 10.26 -0.78 28.59
N ASP A 317 8.97 -0.89 28.23
CA ASP A 317 8.61 -1.35 26.89
C ASP A 317 9.01 -0.35 25.82
N PHE A 318 8.79 0.94 26.09
CA PHE A 318 9.17 2.00 25.18
C PHE A 318 10.70 2.06 25.00
N GLU A 319 11.48 1.88 26.07
CA GLU A 319 12.94 1.75 25.96
C GLU A 319 13.37 0.51 25.16
N ALA A 320 12.66 -0.61 25.29
CA ALA A 320 12.92 -1.79 24.46
C ALA A 320 12.64 -1.51 22.97
N LEU A 321 11.60 -0.73 22.66
CA LEU A 321 11.35 -0.22 21.31
C LEU A 321 12.50 0.67 20.81
N MET A 322 12.93 1.65 21.60
CA MET A 322 14.04 2.53 21.24
C MET A 322 15.34 1.74 21.03
N LYS A 323 15.58 0.71 21.84
CA LYS A 323 16.70 -0.20 21.67
C LYS A 323 16.62 -0.98 20.35
N LEU A 324 15.44 -1.49 19.97
CA LEU A 324 15.27 -2.16 18.66
C LEU A 324 15.59 -1.20 17.51
N VAL A 325 15.11 0.05 17.60
CA VAL A 325 15.38 1.08 16.58
C VAL A 325 16.87 1.37 16.45
N ALA A 326 17.59 1.48 17.56
CA ALA A 326 19.04 1.67 17.57
C ALA A 326 19.80 0.43 17.06
N ASP A 327 19.43 -0.78 17.49
CA ASP A 327 20.07 -2.04 17.09
C ASP A 327 19.95 -2.30 15.58
N VAL A 328 18.82 -1.93 14.97
CA VAL A 328 18.54 -2.21 13.56
C VAL A 328 18.99 -1.07 12.66
N GLY A 329 18.78 0.20 13.03
CA GLY A 329 19.08 1.35 12.16
C GLY A 329 18.12 1.42 10.97
N PHE A 330 16.83 1.60 11.27
CA PHE A 330 15.77 1.66 10.25
C PHE A 330 15.90 2.88 9.32
N ASP A 331 15.59 2.68 8.05
CA ASP A 331 15.36 3.74 7.07
C ASP A 331 13.97 4.36 7.26
N ASN A 332 13.54 5.27 6.36
CA ASN A 332 12.25 5.94 6.34
C ASN A 332 11.09 5.03 6.79
N SER A 333 10.71 5.16 8.06
CA SER A 333 9.75 4.30 8.75
C SER A 333 8.59 5.13 9.26
N PHE A 334 7.46 4.47 9.49
CA PHE A 334 6.27 5.13 9.98
C PHE A 334 6.10 4.87 11.47
N SER A 335 5.60 5.87 12.19
CA SER A 335 5.36 5.79 13.62
C SER A 335 4.05 6.49 13.96
N PHE A 336 3.20 5.84 14.76
CA PHE A 336 1.88 6.33 15.10
C PHE A 336 1.62 6.16 16.59
N ILE A 337 0.78 7.03 17.15
CA ILE A 337 0.14 6.74 18.43
C ILE A 337 -0.96 5.71 18.17
N PHE A 338 -1.08 4.73 19.06
CA PHE A 338 -2.15 3.76 19.03
C PHE A 338 -3.51 4.45 18.91
N SER A 339 -4.30 4.01 17.95
CA SER A 339 -5.66 4.50 17.71
C SER A 339 -6.60 3.30 17.78
N PRO A 340 -7.53 3.26 18.76
CA PRO A 340 -8.46 2.15 18.88
C PRO A 340 -9.33 2.07 17.63
N ARG A 341 -9.45 0.87 17.06
CA ARG A 341 -10.27 0.62 15.88
C ARG A 341 -11.54 -0.15 16.31
N PRO A 342 -12.74 0.36 16.01
CA PRO A 342 -13.98 -0.33 16.33
C PRO A 342 -13.94 -1.79 15.88
N GLY A 343 -14.38 -2.71 16.76
CA GLY A 343 -14.40 -4.15 16.50
C GLY A 343 -13.08 -4.89 16.74
N THR A 344 -11.96 -4.18 16.99
CA THR A 344 -10.67 -4.84 17.28
C THR A 344 -10.51 -5.16 18.76
N PRO A 345 -9.85 -6.28 19.14
CA PRO A 345 -9.64 -6.62 20.55
C PRO A 345 -8.95 -5.53 21.38
N ALA A 346 -8.00 -4.81 20.78
CA ALA A 346 -7.26 -3.75 21.47
C ALA A 346 -8.11 -2.50 21.74
N ALA A 347 -9.24 -2.30 21.03
CA ALA A 347 -10.14 -1.18 21.28
C ALA A 347 -10.90 -1.31 22.61
N SER A 348 -10.99 -2.51 23.16
CA SER A 348 -11.63 -2.79 24.45
C SER A 348 -10.66 -2.79 25.63
N LEU A 349 -9.36 -2.59 25.39
CA LEU A 349 -8.35 -2.55 26.45
C LEU A 349 -8.42 -1.20 27.17
N ALA A 350 -8.36 -1.23 28.49
CA ALA A 350 -8.21 -0.02 29.30
C ALA A 350 -6.82 0.58 29.05
N ASP A 351 -6.76 1.90 28.95
CA ASP A 351 -5.53 2.64 28.73
C ASP A 351 -5.54 3.94 29.52
N ASP A 352 -4.85 3.91 30.65
CA ASP A 352 -4.72 5.06 31.55
C ASP A 352 -3.51 5.94 31.21
N THR A 353 -2.80 5.65 30.11
CA THR A 353 -1.61 6.39 29.70
C THR A 353 -1.99 7.80 29.25
N PRO A 354 -1.48 8.86 29.90
CA PRO A 354 -1.80 10.23 29.51
C PRO A 354 -1.38 10.52 28.07
N GLN A 355 -2.18 11.32 27.36
CA GLN A 355 -1.92 11.66 25.96
C GLN A 355 -0.56 12.37 25.77
N GLU A 356 -0.15 13.17 26.74
CA GLU A 356 1.16 13.84 26.77
C GLU A 356 2.34 12.86 26.77
N VAL A 357 2.21 11.73 27.49
CA VAL A 357 3.24 10.67 27.51
C VAL A 357 3.32 10.00 26.14
N LYS A 358 2.18 9.67 25.53
CA LYS A 358 2.14 9.08 24.18
C LYS A 358 2.76 10.00 23.12
N LEU A 359 2.49 11.30 23.22
CA LEU A 359 3.06 12.32 22.34
C LEU A 359 4.58 12.45 22.54
N ALA A 360 5.06 12.48 23.79
CA ALA A 360 6.49 12.53 24.09
C ALA A 360 7.23 11.30 23.54
N ARG A 361 6.66 10.10 23.71
CA ARG A 361 7.18 8.85 23.13
C ARG A 361 7.23 8.91 21.60
N LEU A 362 6.15 9.35 20.96
CA LEU A 362 6.11 9.51 19.50
C LEU A 362 7.21 10.44 19.01
N GLN A 363 7.36 11.61 19.63
CA GLN A 363 8.38 12.60 19.24
C GLN A 363 9.79 12.04 19.38
N ARG A 364 10.09 11.35 20.50
CA ARG A 364 11.40 10.73 20.73
C ARG A 364 11.69 9.63 19.73
N LEU A 365 10.71 8.78 19.41
CA LEU A 365 10.84 7.75 18.39
C LEU A 365 11.08 8.36 16.99
N GLN A 366 10.28 9.37 16.62
CA GLN A 366 10.43 10.05 15.33
C GLN A 366 11.79 10.72 15.18
N ALA A 367 12.32 11.33 16.24
CA ALA A 367 13.66 11.91 16.23
C ALA A 367 14.73 10.87 15.88
N ALA A 368 14.70 9.69 16.54
CA ALA A 368 15.63 8.61 16.27
C ALA A 368 15.49 8.01 14.85
N LEU A 369 14.26 7.83 14.37
CA LEU A 369 14.01 7.34 13.01
C LEU A 369 14.50 8.35 11.96
N ASN A 370 14.25 9.64 12.16
CA ASN A 370 14.71 10.71 11.27
C ASN A 370 16.24 10.79 11.26
N GLU A 371 16.89 10.63 12.42
CA GLU A 371 18.35 10.60 12.50
C GLU A 371 18.94 9.43 11.71
N ASN A 372 18.36 8.23 11.84
CA ASN A 372 18.78 7.05 11.06
C ASN A 372 18.56 7.27 9.56
N ALA A 373 17.38 7.75 9.16
CA ALA A 373 17.06 8.04 7.77
C ALA A 373 18.00 9.11 7.17
N ALA A 374 18.37 10.14 7.94
CA ALA A 374 19.32 11.15 7.51
C ALA A 374 20.73 10.56 7.32
N LYS A 375 21.20 9.72 8.25
CA LYS A 375 22.49 9.00 8.13
C LYS A 375 22.54 8.13 6.87
N ILE A 376 21.47 7.37 6.61
CA ILE A 376 21.36 6.53 5.41
C ILE A 376 21.36 7.38 4.14
N SER A 377 20.62 8.49 4.12
CA SER A 377 20.60 9.42 2.97
C SER A 377 21.98 10.02 2.71
N ALA A 378 22.66 10.46 3.77
CA ALA A 378 23.99 11.04 3.68
C ALA A 378 25.03 10.04 3.17
N ALA A 379 24.92 8.76 3.57
CA ALA A 379 25.79 7.69 3.08
C ALA A 379 25.60 7.39 1.58
N GLN A 380 24.48 7.79 0.99
CA GLN A 380 24.24 7.64 -0.45
C GLN A 380 24.88 8.76 -1.27
N VAL A 381 25.24 9.89 -0.67
CA VAL A 381 25.91 11.00 -1.38
C VAL A 381 27.26 10.53 -1.94
N GLY A 382 27.51 10.83 -3.21
CA GLY A 382 28.68 10.40 -3.98
C GLY A 382 28.54 9.03 -4.64
N THR A 383 27.56 8.22 -4.23
CA THR A 383 27.31 6.89 -4.82
C THR A 383 26.49 7.00 -6.11
N VAL A 384 26.58 5.96 -6.96
CA VAL A 384 25.75 5.82 -8.16
C VAL A 384 24.59 4.89 -7.84
N GLN A 385 23.37 5.35 -8.11
CA GLN A 385 22.13 4.62 -7.84
C GLN A 385 21.40 4.34 -9.15
N LYS A 386 20.79 3.16 -9.27
CA LYS A 386 19.84 2.86 -10.35
C LYS A 386 18.50 3.52 -10.04
N VAL A 387 18.04 4.42 -10.90
CA VAL A 387 16.83 5.23 -10.72
C VAL A 387 15.86 4.94 -11.83
N LEU A 388 14.68 4.41 -11.49
CA LEU A 388 13.55 4.32 -12.42
C LEU A 388 12.88 5.69 -12.49
N VAL A 389 12.86 6.30 -13.67
CA VAL A 389 12.29 7.64 -13.87
C VAL A 389 10.78 7.55 -13.97
N GLU A 390 10.07 8.24 -13.07
CA GLU A 390 8.61 8.21 -12.97
C GLU A 390 7.95 9.36 -13.73
N GLY A 391 8.61 10.52 -13.82
CA GLY A 391 8.03 11.70 -14.46
C GLY A 391 8.76 12.99 -14.16
N ILE A 392 8.07 14.11 -14.34
CA ILE A 392 8.55 15.45 -13.98
C ILE A 392 8.50 15.62 -12.46
N SER A 393 9.50 16.31 -11.89
CA SER A 393 9.53 16.60 -10.46
C SER A 393 8.37 17.50 -10.05
N LYS A 394 7.70 17.12 -8.96
CA LYS A 394 6.58 17.89 -8.38
C LYS A 394 6.95 19.31 -7.95
N ARG A 395 8.24 19.59 -7.73
CA ARG A 395 8.71 20.90 -7.24
C ARG A 395 9.32 21.77 -8.33
N ARG A 396 9.84 21.18 -9.39
CA ARG A 396 10.63 21.88 -10.42
C ARG A 396 10.35 21.25 -11.78
N GLU A 397 9.69 22.00 -12.65
CA GLU A 397 9.23 21.51 -13.97
C GLU A 397 10.38 21.12 -14.93
N HIS A 398 11.59 21.61 -14.70
CA HIS A 398 12.78 21.26 -15.50
C HIS A 398 13.53 20.03 -14.97
N GLU A 399 13.22 19.55 -13.77
CA GLU A 399 13.84 18.35 -13.20
C GLU A 399 12.94 17.14 -13.41
N LEU A 400 13.55 15.98 -13.62
CA LEU A 400 12.87 14.70 -13.57
C LEU A 400 12.91 14.16 -12.14
N GLN A 401 11.95 13.29 -11.85
CA GLN A 401 11.84 12.54 -10.61
C GLN A 401 11.83 11.05 -10.91
N GLY A 402 12.55 10.29 -10.11
CA GLY A 402 12.52 8.82 -10.14
C GLY A 402 12.77 8.20 -8.78
N ARG A 403 12.83 6.87 -8.72
CA ARG A 403 13.04 6.09 -7.49
C ARG A 403 14.22 5.15 -7.55
N THR A 404 15.01 5.13 -6.47
CA THR A 404 16.07 4.14 -6.25
C THR A 404 15.50 2.76 -5.88
N GLU A 405 16.36 1.75 -5.79
CA GLU A 405 15.96 0.41 -5.31
C GLU A 405 15.48 0.47 -3.87
N SER A 406 16.08 1.34 -3.06
CA SER A 406 15.70 1.63 -1.68
C SER A 406 14.42 2.49 -1.55
N ASN A 407 13.65 2.65 -2.64
CA ASN A 407 12.42 3.44 -2.71
C ASN A 407 12.59 4.93 -2.36
N ARG A 408 13.78 5.50 -2.57
CA ARG A 408 14.04 6.92 -2.33
C ARG A 408 13.77 7.72 -3.59
N VAL A 409 13.08 8.84 -3.42
CA VAL A 409 12.88 9.82 -4.49
C VAL A 409 14.23 10.47 -4.81
N VAL A 410 14.58 10.50 -6.09
CA VAL A 410 15.72 11.25 -6.61
C VAL A 410 15.22 12.26 -7.63
N ASN A 411 15.62 13.52 -7.48
CA ASN A 411 15.39 14.56 -8.48
C ASN A 411 16.70 14.87 -9.20
N PHE A 412 16.66 15.02 -10.51
CA PHE A 412 17.85 15.31 -11.32
C PHE A 412 17.47 16.05 -12.60
N ASP A 413 18.41 16.77 -13.18
CA ASP A 413 18.21 17.43 -14.47
C ASP A 413 18.23 16.38 -15.60
N GLY A 414 17.14 16.30 -16.36
CA GLY A 414 17.01 15.41 -17.53
C GLY A 414 17.58 16.00 -18.82
N GLY A 415 18.01 17.26 -18.79
CA GLY A 415 18.41 18.04 -19.96
C GLY A 415 17.25 18.40 -20.90
N PRO A 416 17.55 19.01 -22.05
CA PRO A 416 16.54 19.57 -22.97
C PRO A 416 15.51 18.56 -23.51
N ASN A 417 15.86 17.27 -23.51
CA ASN A 417 15.01 16.17 -24.00
C ASN A 417 14.70 15.15 -22.90
N GLY A 418 14.64 15.59 -21.64
CA GLY A 418 14.47 14.71 -20.47
C GLY A 418 13.22 13.85 -20.51
N GLN A 419 12.14 14.30 -21.15
CA GLN A 419 10.86 13.58 -21.21
C GLN A 419 11.01 12.15 -21.77
N ARG A 420 11.95 11.92 -22.70
CA ARG A 420 12.22 10.59 -23.29
C ARG A 420 12.79 9.58 -22.30
N LEU A 421 13.25 10.05 -21.15
CA LEU A 421 13.84 9.22 -20.10
C LEU A 421 12.78 8.68 -19.15
N ILE A 422 11.54 9.17 -19.21
CA ILE A 422 10.44 8.69 -18.37
C ILE A 422 10.18 7.22 -18.70
N GLY A 423 10.16 6.40 -17.65
CA GLY A 423 10.05 4.95 -17.75
C GLY A 423 11.38 4.22 -17.97
N GLU A 424 12.51 4.91 -18.08
CA GLU A 424 13.84 4.30 -18.15
C GLU A 424 14.47 4.12 -16.76
N ILE A 425 15.38 3.14 -16.66
CA ILE A 425 16.24 2.97 -15.49
C ILE A 425 17.61 3.55 -15.83
N LEU A 426 18.02 4.58 -15.09
CA LEU A 426 19.26 5.31 -15.30
C LEU A 426 20.21 5.17 -14.12
N GLU A 427 21.50 5.25 -14.40
CA GLU A 427 22.53 5.44 -13.38
C GLU A 427 22.61 6.93 -13.03
N VAL A 428 22.28 7.28 -11.78
CA VAL A 428 22.31 8.66 -11.28
C VAL A 428 23.28 8.72 -10.11
N ARG A 429 24.29 9.60 -10.19
CA ARG A 429 25.17 9.89 -9.07
C ARG A 429 24.45 10.83 -8.11
N VAL A 430 24.29 10.41 -6.86
CA VAL A 430 23.69 11.25 -5.83
C VAL A 430 24.68 12.33 -5.42
N THR A 431 24.28 13.59 -5.51
CA THR A 431 25.12 14.77 -5.19
C THR A 431 24.72 15.42 -3.88
N GLU A 432 23.45 15.28 -3.48
CA GLU A 432 22.92 15.92 -2.27
C GLU A 432 21.80 15.07 -1.65
N ALA A 433 21.71 15.10 -0.32
CA ALA A 433 20.66 14.45 0.44
C ALA A 433 19.79 15.49 1.16
N PHE A 434 18.49 15.46 0.90
CA PHE A 434 17.46 16.21 1.62
C PHE A 434 16.70 15.29 2.57
N PRO A 435 15.89 15.81 3.51
CA PRO A 435 15.19 14.99 4.49
C PRO A 435 14.36 13.83 3.91
N PHE A 436 13.73 14.02 2.74
CA PHE A 436 12.81 13.04 2.14
C PHE A 436 13.11 12.73 0.66
N SER A 437 14.22 13.24 0.13
CA SER A 437 14.59 13.06 -1.27
C SER A 437 16.08 13.22 -1.45
N LEU A 438 16.60 12.67 -2.53
CA LEU A 438 17.96 12.90 -2.99
C LEU A 438 17.92 13.84 -4.19
N ARG A 439 19.06 14.47 -4.46
CA ARG A 439 19.36 15.04 -5.75
C ARG A 439 20.58 14.36 -6.35
N GLY A 440 20.58 14.25 -7.67
CA GLY A 440 21.71 13.70 -8.37
C GLY A 440 21.87 14.25 -9.78
N GLU A 441 22.85 13.68 -10.47
CA GLU A 441 23.19 13.96 -11.86
C GLU A 441 23.28 12.64 -12.64
N ILE A 442 22.84 12.65 -13.89
CA ILE A 442 22.90 11.47 -14.76
C ILE A 442 24.37 11.12 -15.01
N VAL A 443 24.73 9.86 -14.81
CA VAL A 443 26.06 9.37 -15.18
C VAL A 443 26.09 9.17 -16.70
N THR A 444 26.86 10.01 -17.40
CA THR A 444 27.13 9.82 -18.83
C THR A 444 28.37 8.95 -18.98
N ARG A 445 28.24 7.84 -19.73
CA ARG A 445 29.42 7.06 -20.15
C ARG A 445 29.95 7.72 -21.43
N HIS A 446 31.18 8.20 -21.38
CA HIS A 446 31.90 8.71 -22.55
C HIS A 446 32.39 7.58 -23.44
#